data_AF-A0A8H7U1Z7-F1
#
_entry.id   AF-A0A8H7U1Z7-F1
#
_cell.length_a   1.000
_cell.length_b   1.000
_cell.length_c   1.000
_cell.angle_alpha   90.00
_cell.angle_beta   90.00
_cell.angle_gamma   90.00
#
_symmetry.space_group_name_H-M   'P 1'
#
loop_
_entity.id
_entity.type
_entity.pdbx_description
1 polymer ?
#
loop_
_entity_poly.entity_id
_entity_poly.type
_entity_poly.pdbx_seq_one_letter_code
_entity_poly.pdbx_strand_id
1 'polypeptide(L)'
;MASDSDLVTQLLPLDELIQVVYQGSSRFVVLSSVESDWTVHVGLSGPDGRWWRGAWGSKHIRGAVGLKASSDAIEAYAGRLADAFAKGEMCIGNWSSQKGAKVNLVLGTTTDAPAHVALAELPAEEAAAFATKVFTDIAIQAQSRGSRLHPSPFAAVSTIATVPSKPSGLDTRSRDPPSTPSMSEAERKAEAEITALQTELAKATSAPSGAGAPSSRTTGKRRADADADGATPRTAKTSRPLTKAPSNDASKLRSIAKSGRGPVAAAARGASLANPTKKARKYQALEFGSDDDD
;
A
#
# COMPACT_ATOMS: atom_id res chain seq x y z
N MET A 1 15.86 34.75 -5.28
CA MET A 1 15.45 33.41 -5.75
C MET A 1 15.79 32.48 -4.60
N ALA A 2 14.80 31.94 -3.89
CA ALA A 2 15.10 30.99 -2.81
C ALA A 2 15.73 29.74 -3.46
N SER A 3 16.83 29.27 -2.90
CA SER A 3 17.53 28.10 -3.40
C SER A 3 16.71 26.84 -3.10
N ASP A 4 16.88 25.74 -3.84
CA ASP A 4 16.15 24.49 -3.56
C ASP A 4 16.41 23.98 -2.12
N SER A 5 17.58 24.30 -1.55
CA SER A 5 17.89 24.04 -0.13
C SER A 5 16.96 24.76 0.86
N ASP A 6 16.51 25.98 0.51
CA ASP A 6 15.59 26.74 1.37
C ASP A 6 14.21 26.08 1.38
N LEU A 7 13.81 25.49 0.23
CA LEU A 7 12.51 24.83 0.09
C LEU A 7 12.45 23.54 0.92
N VAL A 8 13.51 22.73 0.93
CA VAL A 8 13.59 21.53 1.79
C VAL A 8 13.35 21.91 3.25
N THR A 9 13.99 22.99 3.71
CA THR A 9 13.86 23.49 5.09
C THR A 9 12.42 23.92 5.40
N GLN A 10 11.76 24.61 4.46
CA GLN A 10 10.36 25.04 4.60
C GLN A 10 9.37 23.87 4.62
N LEU A 11 9.74 22.72 4.02
CA LEU A 11 8.89 21.54 3.92
C LEU A 11 9.13 20.52 5.05
N LEU A 12 10.14 20.69 5.89
CA LEU A 12 10.44 19.79 7.01
C LEU A 12 9.25 19.42 7.90
N PRO A 13 8.23 20.28 8.15
CA PRO A 13 7.04 19.87 8.90
C PRO A 13 6.26 18.70 8.28
N LEU A 14 6.48 18.42 6.98
CA LEU A 14 5.87 17.31 6.25
C LEU A 14 6.71 16.03 6.31
N ASP A 15 7.91 16.07 6.87
CA ASP A 15 8.79 14.91 6.94
C ASP A 15 8.34 13.91 8.00
N GLU A 16 8.62 12.63 7.75
CA GLU A 16 8.31 11.50 8.63
C GLU A 16 6.84 11.40 9.12
N LEU A 17 5.87 12.00 8.40
CA LEU A 17 4.46 11.90 8.76
C LEU A 17 3.86 10.57 8.27
N ILE A 18 3.09 9.92 9.15
CA ILE A 18 2.41 8.66 8.87
C ILE A 18 0.93 8.79 9.26
N GLN A 19 0.04 8.41 8.36
CA GLN A 19 -1.40 8.43 8.61
C GLN A 19 -2.10 7.23 7.97
N VAL A 20 -3.15 6.73 8.62
CA VAL A 20 -4.01 5.67 8.07
C VAL A 20 -5.32 6.29 7.60
N VAL A 21 -5.73 5.97 6.37
CA VAL A 21 -6.95 6.46 5.74
C VAL A 21 -7.90 5.29 5.50
N TYR A 22 -9.14 5.45 5.93
CA TYR A 22 -10.21 4.47 5.71
C TYR A 22 -11.21 5.03 4.70
N GLN A 23 -11.44 4.31 3.60
CA GLN A 23 -12.44 4.67 2.60
C GLN A 23 -13.22 3.41 2.19
N GLY A 24 -14.47 3.33 2.67
CA GLY A 24 -15.28 2.13 2.52
C GLY A 24 -14.62 0.93 3.21
N SER A 25 -14.37 -0.14 2.46
CA SER A 25 -13.64 -1.33 2.95
C SER A 25 -12.13 -1.25 2.73
N SER A 26 -11.63 -0.22 2.05
CA SER A 26 -10.21 -0.04 1.76
C SER A 26 -9.51 0.71 2.89
N ARG A 27 -8.32 0.23 3.26
CA ARG A 27 -7.43 0.85 4.24
C ARG A 27 -6.12 1.20 3.55
N PHE A 28 -5.75 2.46 3.63
CA PHE A 28 -4.51 2.98 3.07
C PHE A 28 -3.59 3.46 4.18
N VAL A 29 -2.28 3.26 3.99
CA VAL A 29 -1.24 3.87 4.80
C VAL A 29 -0.57 4.93 3.95
N VAL A 30 -0.53 6.16 4.42
CA VAL A 30 0.13 7.29 3.76
C VAL A 30 1.39 7.61 4.56
N LEU A 31 2.53 7.60 3.89
CA LEU A 31 3.84 7.94 4.42
C LEU A 31 4.33 9.19 3.70
N SER A 32 4.81 10.17 4.45
CA SER A 32 5.34 11.42 3.94
C SER A 32 6.83 11.51 4.24
N SER A 33 7.62 11.97 3.28
CA SER A 33 9.06 12.16 3.44
C SER A 33 9.54 13.37 2.65
N VAL A 34 10.54 14.08 3.15
CA VAL A 34 11.17 15.24 2.50
C VAL A 34 12.67 14.96 2.37
N GLU A 35 13.10 14.61 1.16
CA GLU A 35 14.54 14.46 0.84
C GLU A 35 15.01 15.68 0.04
N SER A 36 14.67 15.72 -1.24
CA SER A 36 14.85 16.90 -2.12
C SER A 36 13.52 17.55 -2.47
N ASP A 37 12.53 16.71 -2.78
CA ASP A 37 11.14 17.08 -2.99
C ASP A 37 10.29 16.44 -1.90
N TRP A 38 9.14 17.05 -1.60
CA TRP A 38 8.16 16.40 -0.75
C TRP A 38 7.56 15.20 -1.49
N THR A 39 7.72 14.00 -0.94
CA THR A 39 7.25 12.74 -1.51
C THR A 39 6.24 12.10 -0.56
N VAL A 40 5.15 11.59 -1.13
CA VAL A 40 4.16 10.78 -0.41
C VAL A 40 4.10 9.39 -1.02
N HIS A 41 4.11 8.38 -0.16
CA HIS A 41 3.89 6.99 -0.52
C HIS A 41 2.57 6.53 0.06
N VAL A 42 1.73 5.89 -0.75
CA VAL A 42 0.45 5.36 -0.33
C VAL A 42 0.47 3.87 -0.54
N GLY A 43 0.29 3.09 0.52
CA GLY A 43 0.17 1.63 0.47
C GLY A 43 -1.28 1.21 0.71
N LEU A 44 -1.84 0.37 -0.17
CA LEU A 44 -3.13 -0.28 0.08
C LEU A 44 -2.90 -1.53 0.93
N SER A 45 -3.61 -1.62 2.05
CA SER A 45 -3.63 -2.82 2.87
C SER A 45 -4.48 -3.90 2.20
N GLY A 46 -3.87 -5.05 1.91
CA GLY A 46 -4.53 -6.18 1.27
C GLY A 46 -3.51 -7.17 0.69
N PRO A 47 -3.97 -8.30 0.16
CA PRO A 47 -3.10 -9.32 -0.43
C PRO A 47 -2.31 -8.82 -1.65
N ASP A 48 -2.87 -7.84 -2.37
CA ASP A 48 -2.25 -7.31 -3.59
C ASP A 48 -1.09 -6.35 -3.32
N GLY A 49 -0.94 -5.87 -2.08
CA GLY A 49 0.20 -5.05 -1.64
C GLY A 49 0.54 -3.89 -2.58
N ARG A 50 -0.47 -3.19 -3.11
CA ARG A 50 -0.26 -2.12 -4.10
C ARG A 50 0.25 -0.84 -3.44
N TRP A 51 1.24 -0.21 -4.07
CA TRP A 51 1.81 1.05 -3.62
C TRP A 51 1.76 2.10 -4.72
N TRP A 52 1.65 3.36 -4.30
CA TRP A 52 1.78 4.51 -5.17
C TRP A 52 2.74 5.52 -4.56
N ARG A 53 3.32 6.34 -5.43
CA ARG A 53 4.20 7.46 -5.08
C ARG A 53 3.70 8.74 -5.74
N GLY A 54 3.64 9.82 -4.96
CA GLY A 54 3.48 11.19 -5.46
C GLY A 54 4.65 12.03 -5.01
N ALA A 55 5.06 13.01 -5.82
CA ALA A 55 6.15 13.91 -5.48
C ALA A 55 5.84 15.34 -5.92
N TRP A 56 6.05 16.29 -5.02
CA TRP A 56 5.84 17.72 -5.21
C TRP A 56 7.14 18.47 -4.93
N GLY A 57 7.84 18.84 -6.01
CA GLY A 57 8.95 19.78 -5.93
C GLY A 57 8.54 21.24 -5.98
N SER A 58 9.54 22.12 -6.04
CA SER A 58 9.43 23.59 -6.01
C SER A 58 8.33 24.16 -6.91
N LYS A 59 8.16 23.63 -8.12
CA LYS A 59 7.16 24.10 -9.09
C LYS A 59 5.72 23.83 -8.64
N HIS A 60 5.47 22.68 -8.03
CA HIS A 60 4.14 22.28 -7.58
C HIS A 60 3.71 23.09 -6.36
N ILE A 61 4.61 23.22 -5.38
CA ILE A 61 4.37 24.01 -4.17
C ILE A 61 4.14 25.49 -4.51
N ARG A 62 5.02 26.08 -5.33
CA ARG A 62 4.82 27.46 -5.80
C ARG A 62 3.58 27.59 -6.68
N GLY A 63 3.19 26.56 -7.43
CA GLY A 63 1.94 26.56 -8.17
C GLY A 63 0.71 26.64 -7.25
N ALA A 64 0.75 25.92 -6.12
CA ALA A 64 -0.34 25.87 -5.15
C ALA A 64 -0.44 27.13 -4.26
N VAL A 65 0.70 27.69 -3.84
CA VAL A 65 0.73 28.91 -2.99
C VAL A 65 0.69 30.20 -3.81
N GLY A 66 1.23 30.16 -5.03
CA GLY A 66 1.42 31.31 -5.92
C GLY A 66 2.87 31.43 -6.37
N LEU A 67 3.10 31.66 -7.68
CA LEU A 67 4.43 31.61 -8.30
C LEU A 67 5.46 32.57 -7.67
N LYS A 68 4.99 33.65 -7.05
CA LYS A 68 5.79 34.68 -6.39
C LYS A 68 5.64 34.67 -4.85
N ALA A 69 5.18 33.56 -4.27
CA ALA A 69 5.04 33.42 -2.84
C ALA A 69 6.37 33.65 -2.10
N SER A 70 6.29 34.34 -0.97
CA SER A 70 7.41 34.51 -0.04
C SER A 70 7.76 33.20 0.65
N SER A 71 8.94 33.13 1.27
CA SER A 71 9.36 31.99 2.10
C SER A 71 8.32 31.68 3.18
N ASP A 72 7.91 32.70 3.93
CA ASP A 72 6.93 32.57 5.02
C ASP A 72 5.58 32.04 4.53
N ALA A 73 5.17 32.41 3.31
CA ALA A 73 3.92 31.90 2.73
C ALA A 73 4.03 30.42 2.36
N ILE A 74 5.20 29.95 1.92
CA ILE A 74 5.46 28.54 1.63
C ILE A 74 5.51 27.73 2.92
N GLU A 75 6.23 28.22 3.94
CA GLU A 75 6.30 27.60 5.26
C GLU A 75 4.92 27.50 5.92
N ALA A 76 4.14 28.58 5.89
CA ALA A 76 2.77 28.56 6.38
C ALA A 76 1.86 27.57 5.61
N TYR A 77 2.09 27.41 4.31
CA TYR A 77 1.37 26.40 3.52
C TYR A 77 1.79 24.98 3.89
N ALA A 78 3.08 24.73 4.05
CA ALA A 78 3.61 23.45 4.52
C ALA A 78 3.05 23.08 5.90
N GLY A 79 2.99 24.05 6.82
CA GLY A 79 2.36 23.90 8.13
C GLY A 79 0.87 23.52 8.02
N ARG A 80 0.11 24.19 7.14
CA ARG A 80 -1.30 23.81 6.88
C ARG A 80 -1.45 22.39 6.34
N LEU A 81 -0.55 21.97 5.45
CA LEU A 81 -0.54 20.61 4.92
C LEU A 81 -0.22 19.60 6.01
N ALA A 82 0.77 19.88 6.87
CA ALA A 82 1.15 19.03 8.00
C ALA A 82 0.00 18.89 9.01
N ASP A 83 -0.67 20.00 9.33
CA ASP A 83 -1.85 20.00 10.18
C ASP A 83 -2.99 19.15 9.59
N ALA A 84 -3.29 19.33 8.30
CA ALA A 84 -4.30 18.51 7.61
C ALA A 84 -3.90 17.03 7.61
N PHE A 85 -2.60 16.75 7.48
CA PHE A 85 -2.08 15.38 7.52
C PHE A 85 -2.30 14.74 8.89
N ALA A 86 -1.88 15.43 9.96
CA ALA A 86 -2.01 14.97 11.34
C ALA A 86 -3.46 14.83 11.82
N LYS A 87 -4.36 15.70 11.33
CA LYS A 87 -5.80 15.61 11.62
C LYS A 87 -6.51 14.52 10.81
N GLY A 88 -5.83 13.90 9.84
CA GLY A 88 -6.43 12.92 8.95
C GLY A 88 -7.43 13.53 7.97
N GLU A 89 -7.31 14.82 7.64
CA GLU A 89 -8.18 15.52 6.69
C GLU A 89 -7.78 15.22 5.24
N MET A 90 -7.67 13.93 4.93
CA MET A 90 -7.19 13.44 3.65
C MET A 90 -8.02 12.28 3.13
N CYS A 91 -8.02 12.13 1.81
CA CYS A 91 -8.75 11.06 1.14
C CYS A 91 -8.02 10.62 -0.14
N ILE A 92 -8.23 9.37 -0.55
CA ILE A 92 -7.74 8.89 -1.84
C ILE A 92 -8.81 9.20 -2.90
N GLY A 93 -8.48 10.14 -3.79
CA GLY A 93 -9.32 10.56 -4.91
C GLY A 93 -9.19 9.62 -6.09
N ASN A 94 -10.29 9.47 -6.85
CA ASN A 94 -10.37 8.60 -8.04
C ASN A 94 -9.93 7.15 -7.76
N TRP A 95 -10.11 6.67 -6.53
CA TRP A 95 -9.77 5.31 -6.13
C TRP A 95 -10.54 4.27 -6.97
N SER A 96 -9.81 3.26 -7.44
CA SER A 96 -10.35 2.13 -8.20
C SER A 96 -9.53 0.88 -7.93
N SER A 97 -10.22 -0.25 -7.77
CA SER A 97 -9.57 -1.57 -7.61
C SER A 97 -8.82 -2.02 -8.86
N GLN A 98 -9.05 -1.38 -10.03
CA GLN A 98 -8.36 -1.73 -11.26
C GLN A 98 -6.91 -1.24 -11.26
N LYS A 99 -6.03 -2.03 -11.87
CA LYS A 99 -4.63 -1.67 -12.08
C LYS A 99 -4.52 -0.50 -13.06
N GLY A 100 -3.62 0.45 -12.80
CA GLY A 100 -3.42 1.62 -13.68
C GLY A 100 -4.45 2.74 -13.53
N ALA A 101 -5.27 2.72 -12.47
CA ALA A 101 -6.13 3.85 -12.15
C ALA A 101 -5.29 5.10 -11.84
N LYS A 102 -5.72 6.26 -12.34
CA LYS A 102 -5.10 7.56 -12.03
C LYS A 102 -5.63 8.05 -10.69
N VAL A 103 -4.97 7.64 -9.63
CA VAL A 103 -5.32 7.97 -8.26
C VAL A 103 -4.61 9.27 -7.84
N ASN A 104 -5.21 10.02 -6.92
CA ASN A 104 -4.58 11.18 -6.31
C ASN A 104 -4.82 11.20 -4.80
N LEU A 105 -3.86 11.69 -4.03
CA LEU A 105 -4.06 12.02 -2.62
C LEU A 105 -4.66 13.42 -2.54
N VAL A 106 -5.75 13.57 -1.81
CA VAL A 106 -6.38 14.86 -1.53
C VAL A 106 -6.16 15.19 -0.07
N LEU A 107 -5.57 16.35 0.24
CA LEU A 107 -5.35 16.84 1.61
C LEU A 107 -6.10 18.16 1.83
N GLY A 108 -6.50 18.41 3.07
CA GLY A 108 -7.26 19.61 3.43
C GLY A 108 -8.68 19.53 2.88
N THR A 109 -9.33 18.37 2.98
CA THR A 109 -10.70 18.18 2.47
C THR A 109 -11.76 19.09 3.14
N THR A 110 -11.41 19.70 4.27
CA THR A 110 -12.23 20.67 5.01
C THR A 110 -12.00 22.12 4.56
N THR A 111 -10.99 22.38 3.74
CA THR A 111 -10.61 23.73 3.28
C THR A 111 -11.25 24.03 1.93
N ASP A 112 -11.26 25.31 1.57
CA ASP A 112 -11.74 25.82 0.28
C ASP A 112 -10.80 25.48 -0.89
N ALA A 113 -9.53 25.21 -0.60
CA ALA A 113 -8.51 24.83 -1.58
C ALA A 113 -7.76 23.55 -1.17
N PRO A 114 -8.36 22.36 -1.39
CA PRO A 114 -7.69 21.08 -1.13
C PRO A 114 -6.46 20.90 -2.03
N ALA A 115 -5.42 20.31 -1.46
CA ALA A 115 -4.21 19.96 -2.20
C ALA A 115 -4.38 18.60 -2.89
N HIS A 116 -4.10 18.54 -4.20
CA HIS A 116 -4.27 17.33 -5.00
C HIS A 116 -2.92 16.79 -5.49
N VAL A 117 -2.37 15.81 -4.80
CA VAL A 117 -1.10 15.17 -5.16
C VAL A 117 -1.38 13.98 -6.08
N ALA A 118 -0.95 14.07 -7.34
CA ALA A 118 -1.08 12.95 -8.28
C ALA A 118 -0.20 11.77 -7.85
N LEU A 119 -0.73 10.55 -7.93
CA LEU A 119 -0.05 9.33 -7.51
C LEU A 119 0.22 8.42 -8.71
N ALA A 120 1.46 7.97 -8.84
CA ALA A 120 1.89 6.96 -9.80
C ALA A 120 2.01 5.60 -9.11
N GLU A 121 1.42 4.56 -9.70
CA GLU A 121 1.51 3.19 -9.17
C GLU A 121 2.94 2.66 -9.32
N LEU A 122 3.50 2.13 -8.21
CA LEU A 122 4.84 1.57 -8.19
C LEU A 122 4.83 0.13 -8.71
N PRO A 123 5.88 -0.31 -9.43
CA PRO A 123 6.07 -1.72 -9.72
C PRO A 123 6.34 -2.51 -8.43
N ALA A 124 6.02 -3.80 -8.45
CA ALA A 124 6.11 -4.66 -7.26
C ALA A 124 7.53 -4.70 -6.66
N GLU A 125 8.57 -4.66 -7.50
CA GLU A 125 9.96 -4.64 -7.07
C GLU A 125 10.31 -3.39 -6.25
N GLU A 126 9.99 -2.20 -6.79
CA GLU A 126 10.22 -0.93 -6.08
C GLU A 126 9.36 -0.81 -4.83
N ALA A 127 8.11 -1.27 -4.89
CA ALA A 127 7.21 -1.30 -3.74
C ALA A 127 7.75 -2.20 -2.61
N ALA A 128 8.26 -3.39 -2.94
CA ALA A 128 8.85 -4.31 -1.98
C ALA A 128 10.15 -3.75 -1.38
N ALA A 129 11.02 -3.16 -2.21
CA ALA A 129 12.24 -2.50 -1.75
C ALA A 129 11.92 -1.35 -0.79
N PHE A 130 10.96 -0.50 -1.14
CA PHE A 130 10.53 0.62 -0.30
C PHE A 130 9.92 0.14 1.02
N ALA A 131 8.98 -0.81 0.98
CA ALA A 131 8.38 -1.37 2.19
C ALA A 131 9.44 -2.02 3.10
N THR A 132 10.39 -2.75 2.53
CA THR A 132 11.50 -3.37 3.29
C THR A 132 12.37 -2.32 3.94
N LYS A 133 12.70 -1.22 3.23
CA LYS A 133 13.43 -0.09 3.79
C LYS A 133 12.67 0.49 4.99
N VAL A 134 11.39 0.81 4.83
CA VAL A 134 10.56 1.36 5.91
C VAL A 134 10.50 0.42 7.12
N PHE A 135 10.28 -0.88 6.91
CA PHE A 135 10.27 -1.85 8.01
C PHE A 135 11.63 -1.97 8.70
N THR A 136 12.72 -1.90 7.94
CA THR A 136 14.09 -1.92 8.48
C THR A 136 14.34 -0.67 9.32
N ASP A 137 13.96 0.50 8.83
CA ASP A 137 14.10 1.77 9.55
C ASP A 137 13.29 1.76 10.85
N ILE A 138 12.04 1.27 10.81
CA ILE A 138 11.20 1.08 12.00
C ILE A 138 11.86 0.10 12.99
N ALA A 139 12.41 -1.02 12.50
CA ALA A 139 13.06 -2.01 13.36
C ALA A 139 14.32 -1.43 14.05
N ILE A 140 15.15 -0.68 13.33
CA ILE A 140 16.34 -0.02 13.87
C ILE A 140 15.94 1.04 14.90
N GLN A 141 14.92 1.85 14.60
CA GLN A 141 14.41 2.86 15.54
C GLN A 141 13.76 2.22 16.78
N ALA A 142 13.07 1.10 16.62
CA ALA A 142 12.52 0.35 17.75
C ALA A 142 13.66 -0.21 18.61
N GLN A 143 14.71 -0.78 18.01
CA GLN A 143 15.87 -1.29 18.73
C GLN A 143 16.59 -0.18 19.51
N SER A 144 16.81 0.99 18.90
CA SER A 144 17.51 2.11 19.55
C SER A 144 16.75 2.65 20.77
N ARG A 145 15.41 2.58 20.75
CA ARG A 145 14.54 2.94 21.89
C ARG A 145 14.32 1.80 22.88
N GLY A 146 14.96 0.65 22.70
CA GLY A 146 14.72 -0.56 23.51
C GLY A 146 13.26 -1.04 23.42
N SER A 147 12.64 -0.86 22.25
CA SER A 147 11.24 -1.16 21.96
C SER A 147 10.24 -0.41 22.86
N ARG A 148 10.59 0.79 23.33
CA ARG A 148 9.73 1.65 24.17
C ARG A 148 9.13 2.80 23.35
N LEU A 149 7.83 3.01 23.50
CA LEU A 149 7.10 4.10 22.82
C LEU A 149 7.49 5.50 23.35
N HIS A 150 7.80 5.60 24.65
CA HIS A 150 8.29 6.83 25.30
C HIS A 150 9.37 6.47 26.33
N PRO A 151 10.65 6.38 25.95
CA PRO A 151 11.71 6.23 26.93
C PRO A 151 11.73 7.49 27.80
N SER A 152 11.49 7.33 29.11
CA SER A 152 11.68 8.44 30.06
C SER A 152 13.13 8.93 29.94
N PRO A 153 13.38 10.25 29.90
CA PRO A 153 14.75 10.79 29.95
C PRO A 153 15.49 10.39 31.24
N PHE A 154 14.76 9.91 32.25
CA PHE A 154 15.29 9.37 33.51
C PHE A 154 15.27 7.84 33.58
N ALA A 155 14.81 7.14 32.55
CA ALA A 155 14.95 5.69 32.49
C ALA A 155 16.42 5.40 32.22
N ALA A 156 17.18 5.25 33.30
CA ALA A 156 18.54 4.74 33.27
C ALA A 156 18.57 3.54 32.32
N VAL A 157 19.48 3.60 31.36
CA VAL A 157 19.90 2.44 30.58
C VAL A 157 20.14 1.35 31.62
N SER A 158 19.30 0.31 31.63
CA SER A 158 19.64 -0.92 32.33
C SER A 158 20.80 -1.52 31.57
N THR A 159 22.00 -0.99 31.82
CA THR A 159 23.23 -1.72 31.67
C THR A 159 22.99 -3.02 32.42
N ILE A 160 23.08 -4.12 31.67
CA ILE A 160 22.99 -5.49 32.16
C ILE A 160 23.74 -5.54 33.49
N ALA A 161 23.00 -5.71 34.58
CA ALA A 161 23.57 -5.78 35.90
C ALA A 161 24.32 -7.10 36.02
N THR A 162 25.63 -7.06 35.77
CA THR A 162 26.56 -8.09 36.24
C THR A 162 26.43 -8.14 37.76
N VAL A 163 25.85 -9.23 38.25
CA VAL A 163 25.62 -9.48 39.68
C VAL A 163 26.99 -9.55 40.38
N PRO A 164 27.27 -8.72 41.41
CA PRO A 164 28.48 -8.88 42.21
C PRO A 164 28.20 -9.87 43.34
N SER A 165 28.70 -11.10 43.22
CA SER A 165 28.70 -12.07 44.32
C SER A 165 29.65 -11.59 45.43
N LYS A 166 29.09 -11.31 46.62
CA LYS A 166 29.83 -10.97 47.83
C LYS A 166 30.62 -12.19 48.36
N PRO A 167 31.80 -12.02 48.99
CA PRO A 167 32.66 -13.12 49.40
C PRO A 167 32.29 -13.63 50.80
N SER A 168 32.37 -14.94 51.01
CA SER A 168 32.40 -15.53 52.35
C SER A 168 33.24 -16.80 52.37
N GLY A 169 34.23 -16.79 53.26
CA GLY A 169 34.65 -17.95 54.03
C GLY A 169 35.67 -18.89 53.38
N LEU A 170 36.86 -18.93 53.95
CA LEU A 170 37.92 -19.92 53.71
C LEU A 170 37.42 -21.37 53.83
N ASP A 171 37.87 -22.27 52.96
CA ASP A 171 38.66 -23.44 53.38
C ASP A 171 39.35 -24.21 52.21
N THR A 172 40.68 -24.20 52.26
CA THR A 172 41.63 -25.32 52.15
C THR A 172 41.54 -26.40 51.04
N ARG A 173 42.53 -26.32 50.11
CA ARG A 173 43.25 -27.36 49.33
C ARG A 173 42.46 -28.31 48.40
N SER A 174 42.74 -28.24 47.09
CA SER A 174 43.54 -29.22 46.32
C SER A 174 43.44 -29.03 44.78
N ARG A 175 44.60 -28.80 44.14
CA ARG A 175 45.12 -29.28 42.83
C ARG A 175 44.14 -29.55 41.64
N ASP A 176 44.36 -28.79 40.54
CA ASP A 176 44.02 -28.89 39.08
C ASP A 176 43.43 -30.19 38.47
N PRO A 177 42.70 -30.19 37.31
CA PRO A 177 42.94 -29.37 36.08
C PRO A 177 41.66 -28.86 35.33
N PRO A 178 41.74 -28.26 34.10
CA PRO A 178 40.73 -27.34 33.58
C PRO A 178 39.53 -28.06 32.98
N SER A 179 38.33 -27.63 33.37
CA SER A 179 37.07 -28.13 32.80
C SER A 179 36.54 -27.17 31.74
N THR A 180 36.18 -27.79 30.63
CA THR A 180 35.58 -27.30 29.39
C THR A 180 34.39 -26.34 29.56
N PRO A 181 34.09 -25.50 28.55
CA PRO A 181 32.88 -24.68 28.55
C PRO A 181 31.65 -25.60 28.51
N SER A 182 30.88 -25.57 29.60
CA SER A 182 29.59 -26.22 29.73
C SER A 182 28.58 -25.54 28.80
N MET A 183 28.45 -26.05 27.56
CA MET A 183 27.33 -25.69 26.68
C MET A 183 26.02 -26.14 27.32
N SER A 184 25.05 -25.23 27.32
CA SER A 184 23.69 -25.48 27.79
C SER A 184 23.02 -26.59 26.96
N GLU A 185 22.06 -27.31 27.54
CA GLU A 185 21.31 -28.36 26.82
C GLU A 185 20.63 -27.84 25.54
N ALA A 186 20.28 -26.55 25.53
CA ALA A 186 19.73 -25.86 24.37
C ALA A 186 20.77 -25.70 23.24
N GLU A 187 22.02 -25.37 23.57
CA GLU A 187 23.11 -25.25 22.59
C GLU A 187 23.50 -26.61 22.02
N ARG A 188 23.56 -27.66 22.83
CA ARG A 188 23.82 -29.02 22.34
C ARG A 188 22.74 -29.51 21.37
N LYS A 189 21.48 -29.14 21.64
CA LYS A 189 20.36 -29.49 20.75
C LYS A 189 20.43 -28.73 19.43
N ALA A 190 20.78 -27.45 19.47
CA ALA A 190 20.95 -26.63 18.28
C ALA A 190 22.13 -27.10 17.41
N GLU A 191 23.27 -27.47 18.01
CA GLU A 191 24.42 -27.98 17.26
C GLU A 191 24.16 -29.34 16.63
N ALA A 192 23.42 -30.22 17.31
CA ALA A 192 23.02 -31.51 16.76
C ALA A 192 22.08 -31.34 15.55
N GLU A 193 21.15 -30.38 15.60
CA GLU A 193 20.23 -30.07 14.51
C GLU A 193 20.97 -29.47 13.31
N ILE A 194 21.92 -28.55 13.53
CA ILE A 194 22.76 -27.97 12.48
C ILE A 194 23.61 -29.05 11.80
N THR A 195 24.20 -29.95 12.59
CA THR A 195 25.03 -31.04 12.05
C THR A 195 24.20 -32.03 11.23
N ALA A 196 22.99 -32.36 11.71
CA ALA A 196 22.07 -33.23 10.97
C ALA A 196 21.67 -32.61 9.61
N LEU A 197 21.28 -31.33 9.60
CA LEU A 197 20.91 -30.62 8.38
C LEU A 197 22.08 -30.50 7.39
N GLN A 198 23.31 -30.31 7.87
CA GLN A 198 24.50 -30.28 7.03
C GLN A 198 24.82 -31.66 6.41
N THR A 199 24.64 -32.75 7.16
CA THR A 199 24.81 -34.10 6.62
C THR A 199 23.74 -34.45 5.58
N GLU A 200 22.51 -33.97 5.74
CA GLU A 200 21.44 -34.15 4.76
C GLU A 200 21.71 -33.38 3.47
N LEU A 201 22.18 -32.13 3.58
CA LEU A 201 22.61 -31.31 2.44
C LEU A 201 23.78 -31.95 1.68
N ALA A 202 24.81 -32.43 2.39
CA ALA A 202 25.95 -33.10 1.76
C ALA A 202 25.54 -34.40 1.03
N LYS A 203 24.52 -35.11 1.55
CA LYS A 203 23.97 -36.32 0.93
C LYS A 203 23.10 -35.99 -0.30
N ALA A 204 22.37 -34.88 -0.28
CA ALA A 204 21.61 -34.39 -1.42
C ALA A 204 22.52 -33.87 -2.55
N THR A 205 23.69 -33.31 -2.22
CA THR A 205 24.67 -32.80 -3.20
C THR A 205 25.58 -33.88 -3.79
N SER A 206 25.70 -35.05 -3.17
CA SER A 206 26.58 -36.15 -3.63
C SER A 206 25.86 -37.26 -4.41
N ALA A 207 24.57 -37.10 -4.75
CA ALA A 207 23.90 -38.01 -5.67
C ALA A 207 24.40 -37.79 -7.12
N PRO A 208 24.93 -38.81 -7.81
CA PRO A 208 25.49 -38.65 -9.14
C PRO A 208 24.40 -38.44 -10.21
N SER A 209 24.48 -37.30 -10.89
CA SER A 209 23.87 -37.06 -12.20
C SER A 209 24.54 -37.95 -13.24
N GLY A 210 24.01 -39.15 -13.44
CA GLY A 210 24.38 -40.04 -14.53
C GLY A 210 23.62 -39.69 -15.82
N ALA A 211 24.32 -39.11 -16.78
CA ALA A 211 23.86 -38.93 -18.15
C ALA A 211 23.74 -40.29 -18.88
N GLY A 212 22.73 -40.43 -19.74
CA GLY A 212 22.59 -41.58 -20.63
C GLY A 212 21.40 -41.49 -21.58
N ALA A 213 21.59 -40.87 -22.75
CA ALA A 213 20.91 -41.23 -23.99
C ALA A 213 21.93 -42.01 -24.85
N PRO A 214 21.55 -42.98 -25.71
CA PRO A 214 21.03 -42.59 -27.02
C PRO A 214 20.10 -43.59 -27.78
N SER A 215 19.46 -43.04 -28.82
CA SER A 215 19.17 -43.62 -30.14
C SER A 215 18.06 -44.67 -30.31
N SER A 216 16.98 -44.28 -31.03
CA SER A 216 16.53 -45.03 -32.20
C SER A 216 16.12 -44.09 -33.34
N ARG A 217 16.45 -44.53 -34.55
CA ARG A 217 16.53 -43.81 -35.82
C ARG A 217 15.36 -44.25 -36.70
N THR A 218 14.73 -43.36 -37.46
CA THR A 218 14.26 -43.65 -38.84
C THR A 218 13.85 -42.36 -39.58
N THR A 219 14.65 -42.02 -40.60
CA THR A 219 14.29 -41.58 -41.97
C THR A 219 13.08 -40.65 -42.14
N GLY A 220 13.14 -39.43 -42.70
CA GLY A 220 14.08 -38.79 -43.61
C GLY A 220 13.35 -38.30 -44.86
N LYS A 221 13.31 -36.98 -45.16
CA LYS A 221 13.13 -36.46 -46.54
C LYS A 221 13.38 -34.94 -46.68
N ARG A 222 14.51 -34.63 -47.36
CA ARG A 222 14.82 -33.58 -48.37
C ARG A 222 14.66 -32.07 -48.02
N ARG A 223 15.80 -31.34 -47.93
CA ARG A 223 16.43 -30.35 -48.89
C ARG A 223 15.81 -28.94 -48.77
N ALA A 224 16.48 -27.87 -48.28
CA ALA A 224 17.67 -27.09 -48.77
C ALA A 224 17.44 -26.57 -50.21
N ASP A 225 17.50 -25.28 -50.57
CA ASP A 225 18.46 -24.17 -50.30
C ASP A 225 17.72 -22.79 -50.35
N ALA A 226 18.04 -21.73 -49.58
CA ALA A 226 19.05 -20.65 -49.83
C ALA A 226 19.05 -20.13 -51.30
N ASP A 227 19.04 -18.84 -51.66
CA ASP A 227 19.74 -17.69 -51.10
C ASP A 227 19.23 -16.35 -51.74
N ALA A 228 19.79 -15.25 -51.26
CA ALA A 228 19.50 -13.82 -51.44
C ALA A 228 19.41 -13.24 -52.88
N ASP A 229 18.67 -12.13 -53.04
CA ASP A 229 19.21 -10.75 -53.00
C ASP A 229 18.39 -9.75 -53.85
N GLY A 230 18.31 -8.50 -53.38
CA GLY A 230 18.52 -7.34 -54.25
C GLY A 230 17.35 -6.66 -54.98
N ALA A 231 17.17 -5.38 -54.62
CA ALA A 231 16.84 -4.25 -55.51
C ALA A 231 15.36 -3.87 -55.79
N THR A 232 14.89 -2.87 -55.03
CA THR A 232 13.97 -1.80 -55.49
C THR A 232 14.61 -0.96 -56.62
N PRO A 233 13.85 -0.37 -57.57
CA PRO A 233 13.37 1.00 -57.35
C PRO A 233 12.02 1.42 -58.01
N ARG A 234 11.30 2.29 -57.28
CA ARG A 234 10.58 3.53 -57.67
C ARG A 234 9.88 3.62 -59.05
N THR A 235 8.58 3.98 -59.02
CA THR A 235 7.92 5.12 -59.74
C THR A 235 6.43 5.11 -59.35
N ALA A 236 5.85 6.08 -58.64
CA ALA A 236 5.51 7.47 -58.97
C ALA A 236 4.24 7.66 -59.85
N LYS A 237 3.20 8.21 -59.20
CA LYS A 237 2.25 9.27 -59.66
C LYS A 237 0.76 8.93 -59.93
N THR A 238 -0.07 9.78 -59.27
CA THR A 238 -1.36 10.41 -59.71
C THR A 238 -2.59 9.51 -59.89
N SER A 239 -3.84 9.86 -59.53
CA SER A 239 -4.55 11.13 -59.33
C SER A 239 -5.94 10.91 -58.67
N ARG A 240 -6.44 11.88 -57.90
CA ARG A 240 -7.88 12.12 -57.56
C ARG A 240 -8.58 12.82 -58.76
N PRO A 241 -9.93 12.98 -58.91
CA PRO A 241 -10.92 13.28 -57.84
C PRO A 241 -12.41 12.80 -57.99
N LEU A 242 -13.17 12.94 -56.87
CA LEU A 242 -14.62 13.27 -56.65
C LEU A 242 -15.71 12.69 -57.58
N THR A 243 -16.76 11.97 -57.14
CA THR A 243 -17.97 12.33 -56.33
C THR A 243 -18.86 11.06 -56.31
N LYS A 244 -19.69 10.68 -55.32
CA LYS A 244 -21.00 11.27 -54.90
C LYS A 244 -21.60 10.33 -53.82
N ALA A 245 -22.21 10.88 -52.77
CA ALA A 245 -23.01 10.16 -51.77
C ALA A 245 -24.44 9.86 -52.29
N PRO A 246 -25.28 9.06 -51.60
CA PRO A 246 -26.04 9.61 -50.46
C PRO A 246 -26.40 8.65 -49.28
N SER A 247 -26.60 9.27 -48.11
CA SER A 247 -27.60 9.04 -47.03
C SER A 247 -28.00 7.63 -46.55
N ASN A 248 -27.89 7.39 -45.23
CA ASN A 248 -29.11 7.20 -44.41
C ASN A 248 -28.91 7.43 -42.91
N ASP A 249 -29.97 7.99 -42.32
CA ASP A 249 -30.09 8.69 -41.06
C ASP A 249 -30.52 7.77 -39.90
N ALA A 250 -30.13 8.16 -38.69
CA ALA A 250 -30.47 7.54 -37.43
C ALA A 250 -31.68 8.26 -36.80
N SER A 251 -32.75 7.55 -36.45
CA SER A 251 -33.78 8.08 -35.55
C SER A 251 -34.65 7.03 -34.87
N LYS A 252 -34.65 7.10 -33.53
CA LYS A 252 -35.81 7.08 -32.62
C LYS A 252 -36.77 5.88 -32.67
N LEU A 253 -36.71 5.04 -31.63
CA LEU A 253 -37.86 4.25 -31.19
C LEU A 253 -38.37 4.76 -29.84
N ARG A 254 -39.55 5.39 -29.89
CA ARG A 254 -40.49 5.49 -28.77
C ARG A 254 -41.58 4.44 -29.00
N SER A 255 -42.02 3.74 -27.97
CA SER A 255 -43.32 3.06 -27.99
C SER A 255 -44.05 3.25 -26.68
N ILE A 256 -45.28 3.73 -26.84
CA ILE A 256 -46.31 3.94 -25.83
C ILE A 256 -47.20 2.69 -25.86
N ALA A 257 -47.56 2.14 -24.71
CA ALA A 257 -48.76 1.32 -24.57
C ALA A 257 -49.43 1.58 -23.22
N LYS A 258 -50.75 1.74 -23.24
CA LYS A 258 -51.64 2.19 -22.17
C LYS A 258 -52.70 1.11 -21.96
N SER A 259 -52.91 0.64 -20.73
CA SER A 259 -54.21 0.19 -20.22
C SER A 259 -54.13 0.02 -18.69
N GLY A 260 -55.21 0.40 -17.99
CA GLY A 260 -55.30 0.35 -16.53
C GLY A 260 -56.41 -0.57 -16.03
N ARG A 261 -56.43 -0.83 -14.72
CA ARG A 261 -57.60 -1.12 -13.87
C ARG A 261 -57.19 -1.20 -12.39
N GLY A 262 -58.04 -0.64 -11.52
CA GLY A 262 -57.91 -0.69 -10.04
C GLY A 262 -58.57 -1.94 -9.41
N PRO A 263 -58.93 -1.92 -8.10
CA PRO A 263 -58.27 -2.77 -7.09
C PRO A 263 -59.19 -3.78 -6.38
N VAL A 264 -58.62 -4.83 -5.75
CA VAL A 264 -59.31 -5.76 -4.84
C VAL A 264 -58.37 -6.15 -3.66
N ALA A 265 -58.86 -5.99 -2.43
CA ALA A 265 -58.29 -6.49 -1.16
C ALA A 265 -58.83 -7.92 -0.88
N ALA A 266 -58.32 -8.83 -0.04
CA ALA A 266 -57.45 -8.80 1.14
C ALA A 266 -56.96 -10.25 1.43
N ALA A 267 -55.93 -10.43 2.27
CA ALA A 267 -55.86 -11.44 3.34
C ALA A 267 -54.49 -11.40 4.04
N ALA A 268 -54.50 -11.35 5.37
CA ALA A 268 -53.33 -11.27 6.24
C ALA A 268 -52.87 -12.65 6.72
N ARG A 269 -51.56 -12.92 6.70
CA ARG A 269 -50.87 -13.85 7.63
C ARG A 269 -49.38 -13.50 7.79
N GLY A 270 -48.95 -13.49 9.05
CA GLY A 270 -47.62 -13.93 9.51
C GLY A 270 -46.44 -12.97 9.32
N ALA A 271 -45.99 -12.36 10.40
CA ALA A 271 -44.71 -11.65 10.48
C ALA A 271 -43.55 -12.66 10.46
N SER A 272 -42.78 -12.68 9.37
CA SER A 272 -41.51 -13.41 9.30
C SER A 272 -40.37 -12.40 9.29
N LEU A 273 -39.50 -12.51 10.29
CA LEU A 273 -38.35 -11.65 10.60
C LEU A 273 -37.14 -11.91 9.67
N ALA A 274 -37.38 -12.32 8.43
CA ALA A 274 -36.35 -12.71 7.47
C ALA A 274 -36.52 -12.01 6.10
N ASN A 275 -36.92 -10.73 6.08
CA ASN A 275 -36.79 -9.86 4.90
C ASN A 275 -36.50 -8.38 5.31
N PRO A 276 -35.49 -7.68 4.74
CA PRO A 276 -34.80 -6.52 5.38
C PRO A 276 -35.31 -5.11 5.04
N THR A 277 -36.49 -4.92 4.44
CA THR A 277 -36.97 -3.58 3.99
C THR A 277 -38.29 -3.10 4.59
N LYS A 278 -38.84 -3.76 5.61
CA LYS A 278 -40.07 -3.33 6.28
C LYS A 278 -39.81 -2.92 7.73
N LYS A 279 -39.74 -1.60 7.99
CA LYS A 279 -39.73 -1.06 9.35
C LYS A 279 -41.10 -1.25 10.01
N ALA A 280 -41.12 -1.80 11.22
CA ALA A 280 -42.31 -2.00 12.04
C ALA A 280 -42.98 -0.67 12.41
N ARG A 281 -44.32 -0.65 12.47
CA ARG A 281 -45.10 0.55 12.83
C ARG A 281 -44.93 0.83 14.34
N LYS A 282 -44.72 2.11 14.69
CA LYS A 282 -44.71 2.59 16.08
C LYS A 282 -46.06 2.30 16.74
N TYR A 283 -46.05 1.72 17.93
CA TYR A 283 -47.23 1.61 18.78
C TYR A 283 -47.55 2.99 19.36
N GLN A 284 -48.81 3.42 19.23
CA GLN A 284 -49.36 4.58 19.92
C GLN A 284 -50.16 4.06 21.11
N ALA A 285 -49.95 4.64 22.29
CA ALA A 285 -50.70 4.29 23.49
C ALA A 285 -52.17 4.71 23.32
N LEU A 286 -53.09 3.83 23.73
CA LEU A 286 -54.53 4.05 23.68
C LEU A 286 -54.91 4.86 24.94
N GLU A 287 -55.37 6.09 24.75
CA GLU A 287 -55.95 6.90 25.83
C GLU A 287 -57.47 6.73 25.82
N PHE A 288 -58.03 6.33 26.95
CA PHE A 288 -59.47 6.22 27.17
C PHE A 288 -59.96 7.48 27.89
N GLY A 289 -60.88 8.22 27.27
CA GLY A 289 -61.58 9.30 27.93
C GLY A 289 -62.62 8.75 28.91
N SER A 290 -62.56 9.20 30.17
CA SER A 290 -63.67 9.15 31.11
C SER A 290 -64.19 10.57 31.30
N ASP A 291 -65.30 10.80 30.62
CA ASP A 291 -66.31 11.83 30.85
C ASP A 291 -66.98 11.53 32.20
N ASP A 292 -66.92 12.45 33.16
CA ASP A 292 -67.76 12.44 34.37
C ASP A 292 -68.01 13.90 34.80
N ASP A 293 -69.31 14.20 34.97
CA ASP A 293 -69.98 15.48 35.18
C ASP A 293 -69.70 16.18 36.53
N ASP A 294 -69.62 17.52 36.51
CA ASP A 294 -70.38 18.50 37.35
C ASP A 294 -69.93 19.95 37.07
#